data_AF-A0A7K9AKK4-F1
#
_entry.id   AF-A0A7K9AKK4-F1
#
_cell.length_a   1.000
_cell.length_b   1.000
_cell.length_c   1.000
_cell.angle_alpha   90.00
_cell.angle_beta   90.00
_cell.angle_gamma   90.00
#
_symmetry.space_group_name_H-M   'P 1'
#
loop_
_entity.id
_entity.type
_entity.pdbx_description
1 polymer ?
#
loop_
_entity_poly.entity_id
_entity_poly.type
_entity_poly.pdbx_seq_one_letter_code
_entity_poly.pdbx_strand_id
1 'polypeptide(L)'
;CPPLQRIEFADVAAETYPLGSKLYYECDDGYGRRKGQYSGIRCRSIDGVADWVYQKFECIDKNILLSTAPTVELEFTQKPERKTQSPAPEKRENVPEFDRKAFCGMPKTIPHASLSLKELYNVGQVLHFKCQSGYDKRPPISGTRTCKKVNGKIVWTPLDMRCTNDS
;
A
#
# COMPACT_ATOMS: atom_id res chain seq x y z
N CYS A 1 18.65 4.49 -4.99
CA CYS A 1 17.95 5.57 -5.69
C CYS A 1 17.56 6.65 -4.73
N PRO A 2 17.35 7.90 -5.21
CA PRO A 2 16.84 8.96 -4.35
C PRO A 2 15.49 8.56 -3.74
N PRO A 3 15.14 9.09 -2.56
CA PRO A 3 13.82 8.92 -1.97
C PRO A 3 12.72 9.28 -2.96
N LEU A 4 11.64 8.51 -2.96
CA LEU A 4 10.50 8.81 -3.82
C LEU A 4 9.72 10.00 -3.28
N GLN A 5 9.30 10.88 -4.18
CA GLN A 5 8.19 11.80 -3.90
C GLN A 5 6.90 10.99 -3.85
N ARG A 6 6.05 11.30 -2.88
CA ARG A 6 4.73 10.67 -2.72
C ARG A 6 3.88 10.99 -3.96
N ILE A 7 3.20 9.97 -4.48
CA ILE A 7 2.11 10.15 -5.43
C ILE A 7 0.84 10.01 -4.61
N GLU A 8 0.03 11.07 -4.57
CA GLU A 8 -1.21 11.09 -3.81
C GLU A 8 -2.16 10.01 -4.32
N PHE A 9 -2.83 9.33 -3.39
CA PHE A 9 -3.81 8.28 -3.68
C PHE A 9 -3.26 7.13 -4.53
N ALA A 10 -1.95 6.88 -4.46
CA ALA A 10 -1.30 5.72 -5.08
C ALA A 10 -0.68 4.82 -4.02
N ASP A 11 -0.94 3.52 -4.15
CA ASP A 11 -0.20 2.49 -3.45
C ASP A 11 1.15 2.27 -4.16
N VAL A 12 2.23 2.22 -3.39
CA VAL A 12 3.59 2.01 -3.90
C VAL A 12 4.26 0.89 -3.12
N ALA A 13 4.67 -0.17 -3.82
CA ALA A 13 5.34 -1.31 -3.19
C ALA A 13 6.41 -1.91 -4.12
N ALA A 14 7.46 -2.46 -3.54
CA ALA A 14 8.36 -3.36 -4.26
C ALA A 14 7.71 -4.74 -4.41
N GLU A 15 8.15 -5.52 -5.40
CA GLU A 15 7.62 -6.87 -5.64
C GLU A 15 7.84 -7.80 -4.43
N THR A 16 9.03 -7.71 -3.83
CA THR A 16 9.46 -8.60 -2.75
C THR A 16 10.27 -7.85 -1.69
N TYR A 17 10.11 -8.26 -0.44
CA TYR A 17 10.80 -7.69 0.72
C TYR A 17 11.44 -8.80 1.56
N PRO A 18 12.73 -8.71 1.90
CA PRO A 18 13.39 -9.75 2.69
C PRO A 18 12.81 -9.84 4.11
N LEU A 19 12.96 -11.01 4.73
CA LEU A 19 12.63 -11.20 6.14
C LEU A 19 13.25 -10.12 7.03
N GLY A 20 12.45 -9.61 7.97
CA GLY A 20 12.86 -8.56 8.89
C GLY A 20 12.59 -7.14 8.40
N SER A 21 12.30 -6.92 7.11
CA SER A 21 11.88 -5.62 6.57
C SER A 21 10.73 -5.02 7.37
N LYS A 22 10.80 -3.71 7.61
CA LYS A 22 9.77 -2.93 8.30
C LYS A 22 9.27 -1.84 7.37
N LEU A 23 7.96 -1.71 7.26
CA LEU A 23 7.32 -0.61 6.53
C LEU A 23 6.30 0.05 7.45
N TYR A 24 5.91 1.28 7.13
CA TYR A 24 4.92 2.03 7.90
C TYR A 24 3.89 2.61 6.95
N TYR A 25 2.61 2.48 7.29
CA TYR A 25 1.58 3.23 6.60
C TYR A 25 1.52 4.67 7.14
N GLU A 26 1.34 5.62 6.23
CA GLU A 26 1.06 7.02 6.51
C GLU A 26 -0.28 7.36 5.85
N CYS A 27 -1.18 7.99 6.61
CA CYS A 27 -2.47 8.39 6.05
C CYS A 27 -2.30 9.47 4.98
N ASP A 28 -3.20 9.48 4.01
CA ASP A 28 -3.33 10.54 3.01
C ASP A 28 -3.88 11.81 3.66
N ASP A 29 -3.72 12.95 2.99
CA ASP A 29 -4.18 14.24 3.49
C ASP A 29 -5.70 14.24 3.71
N GLY A 30 -6.13 14.87 4.80
CA GLY A 30 -7.53 14.79 5.27
C GLY A 30 -7.84 13.57 6.16
N TYR A 31 -6.98 12.55 6.19
CA TYR A 31 -7.19 11.34 6.99
C TYR A 31 -6.19 11.22 8.14
N GLY A 32 -6.60 10.54 9.22
CA GLY A 32 -5.80 10.32 10.41
C GLY A 32 -6.06 8.95 11.03
N ARG A 33 -5.16 8.55 11.92
CA ARG A 33 -5.29 7.32 12.73
C ARG A 33 -5.71 7.65 14.15
N ARG A 34 -6.38 6.72 14.83
CA ARG A 34 -6.70 6.89 16.26
C ARG A 34 -5.42 6.86 17.10
N LYS A 35 -5.41 7.58 18.22
CA LYS A 35 -4.28 7.59 19.16
C LYS A 35 -3.99 6.15 19.65
N GLY A 36 -2.74 5.73 19.57
CA GLY A 36 -2.29 4.39 19.99
C GLY A 36 -2.29 3.31 18.91
N GLN A 37 -2.90 3.53 17.73
CA GLN A 37 -2.82 2.54 16.63
C GLN A 37 -1.44 2.54 15.98
N TYR A 38 -0.77 1.39 15.96
CA TYR A 38 0.54 1.23 15.30
C TYR A 38 0.36 1.01 13.79
N SER A 39 1.05 1.81 12.98
CA SER A 39 0.97 1.74 11.51
C SER A 39 2.07 0.91 10.87
N GLY A 40 2.95 0.30 11.66
CA GLY A 40 4.07 -0.48 11.16
C GLY A 40 3.68 -1.93 10.85
N ILE A 41 4.28 -2.46 9.79
CA ILE A 41 4.23 -3.87 9.43
C ILE A 41 5.63 -4.43 9.35
N ARG A 42 5.77 -5.73 9.61
CA ARG A 42 7.06 -6.42 9.55
C ARG A 42 6.95 -7.73 8.79
N CYS A 43 7.89 -7.95 7.88
CA CYS A 43 8.02 -9.21 7.18
C CYS A 43 8.59 -10.27 8.15
N ARG A 44 7.85 -11.34 8.42
CA ARG A 44 8.25 -12.42 9.33
C ARG A 44 7.99 -13.78 8.69
N SER A 45 8.68 -14.81 9.19
CA SER A 45 8.33 -16.19 8.87
C SER A 45 7.15 -16.62 9.76
N ILE A 46 6.05 -17.01 9.12
CA ILE A 46 4.84 -17.57 9.72
C ILE A 46 4.72 -18.98 9.17
N ASP A 47 4.85 -19.98 10.04
CA ASP A 47 4.80 -21.41 9.67
C ASP A 47 5.72 -21.79 8.50
N GLY A 48 6.92 -21.18 8.45
CA GLY A 48 7.92 -21.44 7.42
C GLY A 48 7.73 -20.66 6.11
N VAL A 49 6.74 -19.77 6.04
CA VAL A 49 6.47 -18.90 4.88
C VAL A 49 6.68 -17.44 5.28
N ALA A 50 7.34 -16.65 4.43
CA ALA A 50 7.49 -15.21 4.68
C ALA A 50 6.17 -14.48 4.39
N ASP A 51 5.64 -13.78 5.39
CA ASP A 51 4.43 -12.97 5.24
C ASP A 51 4.45 -11.72 6.16
N TRP A 52 3.61 -10.74 5.82
CA TRP A 52 3.48 -9.50 6.55
C TRP A 52 2.65 -9.68 7.82
N VAL A 53 3.22 -9.28 8.95
CA VAL A 53 2.48 -9.19 10.22
C VAL A 53 1.84 -7.83 10.34
N TYR A 54 0.50 -7.81 10.39
CA TYR A 54 -0.33 -6.61 10.52
C TYR A 54 -0.83 -6.41 11.95
N GLN A 55 -1.05 -5.16 12.33
CA GLN A 55 -1.86 -4.78 13.47
C GLN A 55 -3.14 -4.09 12.98
N LYS A 56 -4.12 -3.91 13.88
CA LYS A 56 -5.34 -3.16 13.56
C LYS A 56 -4.98 -1.70 13.29
N PHE A 57 -5.09 -1.30 12.03
CA PHE A 57 -4.78 0.04 11.55
C PHE A 57 -5.76 0.43 10.45
N GLU A 58 -6.27 1.65 10.53
CA GLU A 58 -7.19 2.26 9.58
C GLU A 58 -6.93 3.77 9.55
N CYS A 59 -7.10 4.37 8.37
CA CYS A 59 -7.13 5.82 8.21
C CYS A 59 -8.59 6.25 8.10
N ILE A 60 -9.00 7.16 8.98
CA ILE A 60 -10.35 7.71 9.04
C ILE A 60 -10.31 9.21 8.85
N ASP A 61 -11.42 9.76 8.34
CA ASP A 61 -11.55 11.20 8.13
C ASP A 61 -11.28 11.98 9.43
N LYS A 62 -10.41 13.00 9.36
CA LYS A 62 -10.04 13.80 10.53
C LYS A 62 -11.25 14.50 11.16
N ASN A 63 -12.29 14.82 10.40
CA ASN A 63 -13.52 15.40 10.93
C ASN A 63 -14.25 14.43 11.87
N ILE A 64 -14.20 13.12 11.59
CA ILE A 64 -14.75 12.08 12.46
C ILE A 64 -13.91 11.95 13.74
N LEU A 65 -12.58 12.06 13.63
CA LEU A 65 -11.67 12.02 14.78
C LEU A 65 -11.85 13.21 15.74
N LEU A 66 -12.23 14.37 15.22
CA LEU A 66 -12.41 15.61 15.98
C LEU A 66 -13.81 15.75 16.60
N SER A 67 -14.77 14.91 16.19
CA SER A 67 -16.10 14.92 16.76
C SER A 67 -16.11 14.24 18.15
N THR A 68 -16.41 15.02 19.19
CA THR A 68 -16.65 14.56 20.57
C THR A 68 -18.05 13.98 20.79
N ALA A 69 -18.80 13.65 19.73
CA ALA A 69 -20.12 13.07 19.90
C ALA A 69 -20.04 11.70 20.59
N PRO A 70 -20.90 11.41 21.59
CA PRO A 70 -21.01 10.06 22.13
C PRO A 70 -21.34 9.11 20.99
N THR A 71 -20.88 7.86 21.10
CA THR A 71 -21.18 6.77 20.17
C THR A 71 -22.69 6.61 20.03
N VAL A 72 -23.31 7.39 19.15
CA VAL A 72 -24.60 7.03 18.56
C VAL A 72 -24.22 6.00 17.53
N GLU A 73 -24.66 4.76 17.76
CA GLU A 73 -24.73 3.73 16.74
C GLU A 73 -25.39 4.37 15.51
N LEU A 74 -24.57 4.76 14.53
CA LEU A 74 -25.09 5.04 13.20
C LEU A 74 -25.48 3.67 12.65
N GLU A 75 -26.72 3.27 12.92
CA GLU A 75 -27.46 2.36 12.06
C GLU A 75 -27.52 3.01 10.67
N PHE A 76 -26.48 2.76 9.88
CA PHE A 76 -26.59 2.87 8.44
C PHE A 76 -27.47 1.71 7.99
N THR A 77 -28.78 1.94 7.93
CA THR A 77 -29.69 1.13 7.12
C THR A 77 -29.28 1.26 5.65
N GLN A 78 -28.28 0.48 5.24
CA GLN A 78 -28.07 0.10 3.86
C GLN A 78 -28.50 -1.35 3.71
N LYS A 79 -29.65 -1.50 3.07
CA LYS A 79 -30.26 -2.72 2.55
C LYS A 79 -29.19 -3.68 1.99
N PRO A 80 -29.20 -4.97 2.37
CA PRO A 80 -28.25 -5.94 1.83
C PRO A 80 -28.68 -6.33 0.42
N GLU A 81 -28.15 -5.63 -0.59
CA GLU A 81 -28.13 -6.19 -1.94
C GLU A 81 -27.05 -7.26 -2.02
N ARG A 82 -27.52 -8.47 -1.75
CA ARG A 82 -26.89 -9.74 -2.08
C ARG A 82 -26.49 -9.73 -3.56
N LYS A 83 -25.21 -9.53 -3.85
CA LYS A 83 -24.53 -10.26 -4.92
C LYS A 83 -23.22 -10.83 -4.39
N THR A 84 -23.29 -12.13 -4.16
CA THR A 84 -22.18 -13.07 -4.07
C THR A 84 -21.18 -12.78 -5.18
N GLN A 85 -20.00 -12.30 -4.79
CA GLN A 85 -18.74 -12.69 -5.40
C GLN A 85 -17.63 -12.29 -4.44
N SER A 86 -17.21 -13.25 -3.62
CA SER A 86 -15.89 -13.24 -3.00
C SER A 86 -14.87 -12.84 -4.07
N PRO A 87 -13.96 -11.89 -3.83
CA PRO A 87 -12.76 -11.82 -4.63
C PRO A 87 -12.06 -13.17 -4.43
N ALA A 88 -11.97 -13.93 -5.52
CA ALA A 88 -11.15 -15.13 -5.56
C ALA A 88 -9.75 -14.79 -4.99
N PRO A 89 -9.08 -15.72 -4.31
CA PRO A 89 -7.70 -15.49 -3.92
C PRO A 89 -6.93 -15.15 -5.20
N GLU A 90 -6.35 -13.95 -5.25
CA GLU A 90 -5.46 -13.56 -6.34
C GLU A 90 -4.49 -14.71 -6.53
N LYS A 91 -4.62 -15.34 -7.71
CA LYS A 91 -3.84 -16.48 -8.13
C LYS A 91 -2.38 -16.02 -8.11
N ARG A 92 -1.69 -16.34 -7.01
CA ARG A 92 -0.26 -16.09 -6.85
C ARG A 92 0.42 -16.71 -8.06
N GLU A 93 0.94 -15.88 -8.97
CA GLU A 93 1.80 -16.33 -10.05
C GLU A 93 2.93 -17.19 -9.46
N ASN A 94 3.41 -18.15 -10.26
CA ASN A 94 4.36 -19.19 -9.86
C ASN A 94 5.72 -18.59 -9.43
N VAL A 95 5.76 -18.03 -8.23
CA VAL A 95 7.00 -17.64 -7.55
C VAL A 95 7.65 -18.93 -7.04
N PRO A 96 8.94 -19.17 -7.34
CA PRO A 96 9.67 -20.34 -6.84
C PRO A 96 9.48 -20.52 -5.33
N GLU A 97 9.30 -21.77 -4.88
CA GLU A 97 9.02 -22.08 -3.47
C GLU A 97 10.08 -21.51 -2.51
N PHE A 98 11.33 -21.39 -2.99
CA PHE A 98 12.44 -20.78 -2.27
C PHE A 98 12.20 -19.31 -1.92
N ASP A 99 11.68 -18.53 -2.87
CA ASP A 99 11.45 -17.10 -2.68
C ASP A 99 10.33 -16.84 -1.67
N ARG A 100 9.36 -17.74 -1.57
CA ARG A 100 8.21 -17.63 -0.64
C ARG A 100 8.60 -17.81 0.83
N LYS A 101 9.76 -18.41 1.13
CA LYS A 101 10.28 -18.56 2.50
C LYS A 101 11.17 -17.40 2.92
N ALA A 102 11.80 -16.74 1.94
CA ALA A 102 12.78 -15.67 2.18
C ALA A 102 12.20 -14.26 2.04
N PHE A 103 11.12 -14.09 1.26
CA PHE A 103 10.59 -12.78 0.92
C PHE A 103 9.08 -12.69 1.12
N CYS A 104 8.64 -11.61 1.76
CA CYS A 104 7.25 -11.20 1.73
C CYS A 104 6.95 -10.56 0.37
N GLY A 105 5.73 -10.76 -0.13
CA GLY A 105 5.24 -10.09 -1.34
C GLY A 105 4.85 -8.62 -1.09
N MET A 106 4.09 -8.05 -2.01
CA MET A 106 3.51 -6.70 -1.83
C MET A 106 2.60 -6.67 -0.59
N PRO A 107 2.77 -5.69 0.32
CA PRO A 107 1.81 -5.48 1.41
C PRO A 107 0.41 -5.20 0.87
N LYS A 108 -0.62 -5.60 1.62
CA LYS A 108 -2.01 -5.22 1.31
C LYS A 108 -2.17 -3.69 1.26
N THR A 109 -3.11 -3.23 0.46
CA THR A 109 -3.47 -1.81 0.40
C THR A 109 -4.35 -1.44 1.61
N ILE A 110 -4.25 -0.19 2.07
CA ILE A 110 -5.09 0.33 3.15
C ILE A 110 -5.74 1.61 2.62
N PRO A 111 -7.08 1.72 2.64
CA PRO A 111 -7.75 2.92 2.15
C PRO A 111 -7.21 4.19 2.80
N HIS A 112 -6.95 5.21 1.98
CA HIS A 112 -6.44 6.51 2.40
C HIS A 112 -5.10 6.41 3.15
N ALA A 113 -4.26 5.43 2.80
CA ALA A 113 -2.93 5.31 3.33
C ALA A 113 -1.94 4.88 2.22
N SER A 114 -0.72 5.40 2.31
CA SER A 114 0.40 4.97 1.48
C SER A 114 1.52 4.42 2.36
N LEU A 115 2.37 3.56 1.79
CA LEU A 115 3.58 3.12 2.47
C LEU A 115 4.60 4.26 2.52
N SER A 116 5.05 4.58 3.73
CA SER A 116 6.19 5.45 3.99
C SER A 116 7.47 4.73 3.63
N LEU A 117 7.96 5.01 2.44
CA LEU A 117 9.19 4.41 1.94
C LEU A 117 10.37 5.36 2.20
N LYS A 118 10.75 5.46 3.49
CA LYS A 118 11.93 6.22 3.95
C LYS A 118 13.25 5.49 3.71
N GLU A 119 13.20 4.30 3.11
CA GLU A 119 14.34 3.43 2.89
C GLU A 119 15.18 3.83 1.67
N LEU A 120 16.47 3.50 1.73
CA LEU A 120 17.38 3.59 0.59
C LEU A 120 17.11 2.43 -0.37
N TYR A 121 16.68 2.76 -1.59
CA TYR A 121 16.41 1.76 -2.62
C TYR A 121 17.68 1.31 -3.34
N ASN A 122 17.78 0.02 -3.61
CA ASN A 122 18.93 -0.55 -4.32
C ASN A 122 18.80 -0.37 -5.84
N VAL A 123 19.93 -0.29 -6.54
CA VAL A 123 19.94 -0.34 -8.01
C VAL A 123 19.40 -1.68 -8.46
N GLY A 124 18.54 -1.68 -9.48
CA GLY A 124 17.80 -2.85 -9.96
C GLY A 124 16.44 -3.05 -9.30
N GLN A 125 16.16 -2.39 -8.17
CA GLN A 125 14.87 -2.51 -7.49
C GLN A 125 13.73 -1.94 -8.34
N VAL A 126 12.64 -2.70 -8.44
CA VAL A 126 11.41 -2.32 -9.13
C VAL A 126 10.33 -1.99 -8.10
N LEU A 127 9.66 -0.86 -8.31
CA LEU A 127 8.52 -0.42 -7.53
C LEU A 127 7.30 -0.38 -8.43
N HIS A 128 6.23 -0.99 -7.95
CA HIS A 128 4.91 -1.01 -8.57
C HIS A 128 4.06 0.07 -7.93
N PHE A 129 3.33 0.76 -8.80
CA PHE A 129 2.42 1.84 -8.47
C PHE A 129 1.03 1.44 -8.94
N LYS A 130 0.03 1.67 -8.09
CA LYS A 130 -1.38 1.45 -8.42
C LYS A 130 -2.22 2.54 -7.78
N CYS A 131 -3.12 3.15 -8.53
CA CYS A 131 -4.07 4.09 -7.94
C CYS A 131 -5.01 3.38 -6.98
N GLN A 132 -5.27 4.05 -5.85
CA GLN A 132 -6.28 3.60 -4.90
C GLN A 132 -7.66 3.69 -5.55
N SER A 133 -8.57 2.81 -5.11
CA SER A 133 -9.95 2.78 -5.60
C SER A 133 -10.63 4.14 -5.40
N GLY A 134 -11.28 4.64 -6.45
CA GLY A 134 -11.91 5.97 -6.43
C GLY A 134 -11.03 7.09 -6.98
N TYR A 135 -9.73 6.84 -7.16
CA TYR A 135 -8.75 7.75 -7.77
C TYR A 135 -8.14 7.16 -9.06
N ASP A 136 -8.81 6.16 -9.63
CA ASP A 136 -8.42 5.40 -10.81
C ASP A 136 -9.27 5.76 -12.04
N LYS A 137 -9.79 6.99 -12.10
CA LYS A 137 -10.72 7.44 -13.16
C LYS A 137 -10.06 7.64 -14.52
N ARG A 138 -8.75 7.91 -14.56
CA ARG A 138 -8.00 8.17 -15.79
C ARG A 138 -6.84 7.18 -15.95
N PRO A 139 -6.71 6.50 -17.10
CA PRO A 139 -5.57 5.65 -17.37
C PRO A 139 -4.30 6.50 -17.64
N PRO A 140 -3.11 5.96 -17.37
CA PRO A 140 -2.85 4.65 -16.78
C PRO A 140 -3.03 4.64 -15.25
N ILE A 141 -3.73 3.62 -14.73
CA ILE A 141 -4.04 3.47 -13.29
C ILE A 141 -2.94 2.73 -12.51
N SER A 142 -1.91 2.25 -13.21
CA SER A 142 -0.79 1.51 -12.64
C SER A 142 0.46 1.66 -13.49
N GLY A 143 1.63 1.45 -12.90
CA GLY A 143 2.89 1.42 -13.61
C GLY A 143 4.06 1.05 -12.71
N THR A 144 5.26 1.09 -13.26
CA THR A 144 6.47 0.68 -12.53
C THR A 144 7.59 1.70 -12.64
N ARG A 145 8.36 1.88 -11.57
CA ARG A 145 9.68 2.53 -11.62
C ARG A 145 10.78 1.54 -11.30
N THR A 146 11.84 1.56 -12.10
CA THR A 146 13.05 0.79 -11.82
C THR A 146 14.18 1.72 -11.42
N CYS A 147 14.91 1.37 -10.37
CA CYS A 147 16.10 2.11 -9.98
C CYS A 147 17.26 1.74 -10.91
N LYS A 148 17.76 2.69 -11.70
CA LYS A 148 18.83 2.44 -12.69
C LYS A 148 20.02 3.37 -12.49
N LYS A 149 21.21 2.92 -12.89
CA LYS A 149 22.41 3.76 -13.05
C LYS A 149 22.52 4.17 -14.52
N VAL A 150 22.28 5.44 -14.81
CA VAL A 150 22.32 6.01 -16.17
C VAL A 150 23.39 7.09 -16.19
N ASN A 151 24.38 6.98 -17.09
CA ASN A 151 25.48 7.95 -17.24
C ASN A 151 26.15 8.29 -15.89
N GLY A 152 26.39 7.27 -15.06
CA GLY A 152 27.01 7.43 -13.74
C GLY A 152 26.07 7.90 -12.62
N LYS A 153 24.84 8.36 -12.93
CA LYS A 153 23.86 8.84 -11.95
C LYS A 153 22.82 7.75 -11.62
N ILE A 154 22.45 7.64 -10.35
CA ILE A 154 21.40 6.70 -9.90
C ILE A 154 20.04 7.42 -9.94
N VAL A 155 19.14 6.99 -10.83
CA VAL A 155 17.85 7.62 -11.09
C VAL A 155 16.73 6.60 -11.20
N TRP A 156 15.50 7.04 -10.91
CA TRP A 156 14.30 6.28 -11.23
C TRP A 156 13.98 6.40 -12.71
N THR A 157 13.47 5.32 -13.32
CA THR A 157 12.82 5.43 -14.63
C THR A 157 11.59 6.37 -14.54
N PRO A 158 11.26 7.09 -15.62
CA PRO A 158 10.03 7.87 -15.67
C PRO A 158 8.81 6.98 -15.39
N LEU A 159 7.81 7.59 -14.77
CA LEU A 159 6.48 6.99 -14.56
C LEU A 159 5.47 8.04 -14.98
N ASP A 160 4.65 7.69 -15.96
CA ASP A 160 3.61 8.57 -16.48
C ASP A 160 2.26 8.06 -16.02
N MET A 161 1.90 8.39 -14.77
CA MET A 161 0.58 8.11 -14.19
C MET A 161 0.20 9.21 -13.20
N ARG A 162 -1.10 9.47 -13.08
CA ARG A 162 -1.67 10.40 -12.09
C ARG A 162 -2.98 9.81 -11.58
N CYS A 163 -3.11 9.71 -10.26
CA CYS A 163 -4.33 9.22 -9.64
C CYS A 163 -5.27 10.40 -9.38
N THR A 164 -6.45 10.36 -9.99
CA THR A 164 -7.46 11.41 -9.89
C THR A 164 -8.84 10.79 -9.73
N ASN A 165 -9.67 11.42 -8.92
CA ASN A 165 -11.10 11.14 -8.84
C ASN A 165 -11.93 11.94 -9.86
N ASP A 166 -11.31 12.94 -10.50
CA ASP A 166 -11.90 13.68 -11.62
C ASP A 166 -11.97 12.79 -12.86
N SER A 167 -13.14 12.78 -13.50
CA SER A 167 -13.41 12.08 -14.76
C SER A 167 -12.80 12.85 -15.94
#